data_AF-A0A1I2FDG1-F1
#
_entry.id   AF-A0A1I2FDG1-F1
#
_cell.length_a   1.000
_cell.length_b   1.000
_cell.length_c   1.000
_cell.angle_alpha   90.00
_cell.angle_beta   90.00
_cell.angle_gamma   90.00
#
_symmetry.space_group_name_H-M   'P 1'
#
loop_
_entity.id
_entity.type
_entity.pdbx_description
1 polymer ?
#
loop_
_entity_poly.entity_id
_entity_poly.type
_entity_poly.pdbx_seq_one_letter_code
_entity_poly.pdbx_strand_id
1 'polypeptide(L)'
;MRWPRRRHLVPVLSKLLPYLSDDRREWISRKIHPKHSRAREGIKQYILPAYPVKDFFDILDSEGIRAVVLRWFGDLPYIAPGHDLDILIPDDAVDRVTALMSCWPEGQRVDCYSETGLQGTGYLPPSDDNIPAFPPAIASLILETAQRCDGGWWIPDPRAHALALAYHAIYLKGLASGLPPDAQTPPHAKGSHDYAAVLTELTAKVGITLAAPVTMASLDQMLAQEGWRPPPDHLRGLAARNPWIASALL
;
A
#
# COMPACT_ATOMS: atom_id res chain seq x y z
N MET A 1 38.65 -6.28 -12.04
CA MET A 1 37.70 -7.39 -11.84
C MET A 1 36.28 -6.84 -12.00
N ARG A 2 35.63 -7.06 -13.15
CA ARG A 2 34.26 -6.55 -13.43
C ARG A 2 33.23 -7.51 -12.84
N TRP A 3 32.41 -7.02 -11.92
CA TRP A 3 31.32 -7.79 -11.30
C TRP A 3 30.15 -8.01 -12.29
N PRO A 4 29.42 -9.13 -12.23
CA PRO A 4 28.26 -9.39 -13.07
C PRO A 4 27.13 -8.38 -12.76
N ARG A 5 26.20 -8.19 -13.70
CA ARG A 5 25.06 -7.27 -13.56
C ARG A 5 24.29 -7.56 -12.26
N ARG A 6 24.34 -6.60 -11.32
CA ARG A 6 23.97 -6.71 -9.90
C ARG A 6 22.50 -7.06 -9.59
N ARG A 7 21.61 -7.12 -10.59
CA ARG A 7 20.16 -7.32 -10.37
C ARG A 7 19.79 -8.72 -9.83
N HIS A 8 20.59 -9.74 -10.09
CA HIS A 8 20.28 -11.12 -9.69
C HIS A 8 20.73 -11.51 -8.28
N LEU A 9 21.59 -10.69 -7.64
CA LEU A 9 22.15 -10.99 -6.31
C LEU A 9 21.38 -10.33 -5.16
N VAL A 10 20.57 -9.30 -5.44
CA VAL A 10 19.80 -8.55 -4.44
C VAL A 10 18.83 -9.46 -3.65
N PRO A 11 18.03 -10.34 -4.29
CA PRO A 11 17.08 -11.18 -3.56
C PRO A 11 17.78 -12.20 -2.65
N VAL A 12 18.90 -12.77 -3.13
CA VAL A 12 19.68 -13.78 -2.38
C VAL A 12 20.38 -13.16 -1.19
N LEU A 13 21.04 -12.01 -1.39
CA LEU A 13 21.75 -11.32 -0.32
C LEU A 13 20.77 -10.69 0.70
N SER A 14 19.61 -10.21 0.25
CA SER A 14 18.57 -9.66 1.15
C SER A 14 18.03 -10.68 2.15
N LYS A 15 17.92 -11.95 1.75
CA LYS A 15 17.48 -13.05 2.64
C LYS A 15 18.53 -13.46 3.68
N LEU A 16 19.81 -13.15 3.42
CA LEU A 16 20.92 -13.49 4.31
C LEU A 16 21.24 -12.38 5.31
N LEU A 17 20.80 -11.14 5.05
CA LEU A 17 21.07 -9.97 5.89
C LEU A 17 20.69 -10.15 7.38
N PRO A 18 19.53 -10.74 7.74
CA PRO A 18 19.16 -10.93 9.15
C PRO A 18 20.12 -11.82 9.94
N TYR A 19 20.97 -12.60 9.25
CA TYR A 19 21.88 -13.57 9.86
C TYR A 19 23.34 -13.10 9.91
N LEU A 20 23.63 -11.88 9.45
CA LEU A 20 24.99 -11.31 9.44
C LEU A 20 25.26 -10.44 10.67
N SER A 21 26.53 -10.28 11.02
CA SER A 21 26.98 -9.28 12.00
C SER A 21 26.79 -7.86 11.47
N ASP A 22 26.65 -6.87 12.36
CA ASP A 22 26.30 -5.49 12.01
C ASP A 22 27.28 -4.86 11.01
N ASP A 23 28.59 -5.03 11.22
CA ASP A 23 29.62 -4.56 10.28
C ASP A 23 29.49 -5.16 8.88
N ARG A 24 29.07 -6.43 8.80
CA ARG A 24 28.86 -7.13 7.52
C ARG A 24 27.53 -6.74 6.89
N ARG A 25 26.48 -6.50 7.67
CA ARG A 25 25.20 -5.97 7.19
C ARG A 25 25.40 -4.60 6.56
N GLU A 26 26.11 -3.70 7.24
CA GLU A 26 26.35 -2.35 6.75
C GLU A 26 27.23 -2.35 5.50
N TRP A 27 28.29 -3.17 5.47
CA TRP A 27 29.13 -3.31 4.29
C TRP A 27 28.37 -3.88 3.08
N ILE A 28 27.55 -4.93 3.26
CA ILE A 28 26.73 -5.50 2.18
C ILE A 28 25.64 -4.51 1.76
N SER A 29 24.99 -3.84 2.70
CA SER A 29 24.00 -2.77 2.46
C SER A 29 24.58 -1.67 1.56
N ARG A 30 25.76 -1.13 1.89
CA ARG A 30 26.47 -0.12 1.07
C ARG A 30 26.89 -0.64 -0.30
N LYS A 31 27.15 -1.94 -0.43
CA LYS A 31 27.54 -2.58 -1.70
C LYS A 31 26.35 -2.85 -2.61
N ILE A 32 25.19 -3.20 -2.05
CA ILE A 32 23.94 -3.44 -2.80
C ILE A 32 23.29 -2.09 -3.15
N HIS A 33 23.34 -1.13 -2.22
CA HIS A 33 22.67 0.17 -2.31
C HIS A 33 23.65 1.31 -1.98
N PRO A 34 24.53 1.72 -2.91
CA PRO A 34 25.40 2.88 -2.71
C PRO A 34 24.59 4.15 -2.40
N LYS A 35 25.24 5.18 -1.83
CA LYS A 35 24.66 6.48 -1.39
C LYS A 35 23.75 7.19 -2.42
N HIS A 36 23.77 6.77 -3.68
CA HIS A 36 22.96 7.26 -4.80
C HIS A 36 22.11 6.17 -5.48
N SER A 37 21.84 5.05 -4.81
CA SER A 37 21.04 3.98 -5.39
C SER A 37 19.56 4.32 -5.34
N ARG A 38 18.86 3.98 -6.43
CA ARG A 38 17.41 4.01 -6.65
C ARG A 38 16.52 3.48 -5.52
N ALA A 39 17.07 2.83 -4.49
CA ALA A 39 16.38 2.54 -3.23
C ALA A 39 16.04 3.82 -2.43
N ARG A 40 16.67 4.95 -2.73
CA ARG A 40 16.27 6.30 -2.28
C ARG A 40 15.28 7.00 -3.23
N GLU A 41 15.13 6.53 -4.48
CA GLU A 41 14.28 7.19 -5.49
C GLU A 41 12.82 6.69 -5.43
N GLY A 42 12.30 6.42 -4.22
CA GLY A 42 10.95 5.90 -4.00
C GLY A 42 10.75 5.24 -2.65
N ILE A 43 11.02 6.03 -1.62
CA ILE A 43 11.51 5.64 -0.30
C ILE A 43 10.46 4.80 0.43
N LYS A 44 10.60 3.46 0.36
CA LYS A 44 9.91 2.57 1.30
C LYS A 44 10.25 3.00 2.73
N GLN A 45 9.22 3.21 3.55
CA GLN A 45 9.36 3.61 4.94
C GLN A 45 9.31 2.37 5.85
N TYR A 46 9.92 2.49 7.01
CA TYR A 46 9.99 1.43 8.01
C TYR A 46 9.71 2.04 9.38
N ILE A 47 8.88 1.41 10.21
CA ILE A 47 8.75 1.81 11.62
C ILE A 47 10.09 1.56 12.30
N LEU A 48 10.56 2.53 13.09
CA LEU A 48 11.79 2.38 13.87
C LEU A 48 11.80 1.06 14.65
N PRO A 49 12.90 0.27 14.63
CA PRO A 49 12.97 -1.01 15.33
C PRO A 49 12.71 -0.94 16.83
N ALA A 50 12.91 0.23 17.43
CA ALA A 50 12.62 0.50 18.84
C ALA A 50 11.12 0.46 19.16
N TYR A 51 10.26 0.54 18.14
CA TYR A 51 8.80 0.56 18.28
C TYR A 51 8.20 -0.70 17.64
N PRO A 52 7.80 -1.70 18.44
CA PRO A 52 6.83 -2.70 18.01
C PRO A 52 5.62 -2.03 17.34
N VAL A 53 4.95 -2.75 16.41
CA VAL A 53 3.80 -2.21 15.66
C VAL A 53 2.71 -1.67 16.59
N LYS A 54 2.48 -2.34 17.72
CA LYS A 54 1.52 -1.86 18.73
C LYS A 54 1.96 -0.52 19.33
N ASP A 55 3.20 -0.43 19.81
CA ASP A 55 3.75 0.77 20.44
C ASP A 55 3.77 1.96 19.46
N PHE A 56 3.99 1.69 18.16
CA PHE A 56 3.84 2.70 17.11
C PHE A 56 2.43 3.31 17.10
N PHE A 57 1.37 2.50 17.14
CA PHE A 57 0.00 3.02 17.23
C PHE A 57 -0.29 3.71 18.56
N ASP A 58 0.22 3.20 19.68
CA ASP A 58 0.07 3.84 20.98
C ASP A 58 0.70 5.26 20.99
N ILE A 59 1.87 5.44 20.34
CA ILE A 59 2.53 6.75 20.18
C ILE A 59 1.64 7.68 19.34
N LEU A 60 1.18 7.23 18.17
CA LEU A 60 0.33 8.04 17.30
C LEU A 60 -0.94 8.50 18.01
N ASP A 61 -1.55 7.62 18.81
CA ASP A 61 -2.72 7.94 19.60
C ASP A 61 -2.44 8.99 20.68
N SER A 62 -1.29 8.87 21.37
CA SER A 62 -0.86 9.86 22.37
C SER A 62 -0.60 11.24 21.76
N GLU A 63 -0.23 11.29 20.47
CA GLU A 63 -0.05 12.52 19.70
C GLU A 63 -1.33 13.02 19.01
N GLY A 64 -2.45 12.32 19.19
CA GLY A 64 -3.73 12.65 18.56
C GLY A 64 -3.76 12.44 17.04
N ILE A 65 -2.87 11.59 16.50
CA ILE A 65 -2.76 11.31 15.07
C ILE A 65 -3.69 10.16 14.70
N ARG A 66 -4.64 10.43 13.81
CA ARG A 66 -5.53 9.40 13.25
C ARG A 66 -4.85 8.69 12.07
N ALA A 67 -4.08 7.64 12.36
CA ALA A 67 -3.54 6.75 11.33
C ALA A 67 -4.47 5.56 11.09
N VAL A 68 -5.08 5.52 9.91
CA VAL A 68 -6.05 4.51 9.51
C VAL A 68 -5.35 3.36 8.82
N VAL A 69 -5.44 2.15 9.38
CA VAL A 69 -4.92 0.92 8.77
C VAL A 69 -5.88 0.46 7.67
N LEU A 70 -5.44 0.56 6.41
CA LEU A 70 -6.33 0.47 5.25
C LEU A 70 -6.89 -0.94 4.99
N ARG A 71 -6.11 -1.98 5.33
CA ARG A 71 -6.43 -3.38 5.00
C ARG A 71 -5.61 -4.34 5.85
N TRP A 72 -6.07 -5.60 5.92
CA TRP A 72 -5.41 -6.69 6.65
C TRP A 72 -5.18 -6.40 8.15
N PHE A 73 -5.94 -5.47 8.71
CA PHE A 73 -5.84 -5.06 10.11
C PHE A 73 -6.27 -6.13 11.13
N GLY A 74 -6.85 -7.24 10.67
CA GLY A 74 -7.27 -8.35 11.53
C GLY A 74 -6.11 -9.21 12.09
N ASP A 75 -4.93 -9.15 11.44
CA ASP A 75 -3.74 -9.89 11.87
C ASP A 75 -2.84 -9.07 12.79
N LEU A 76 -3.09 -7.76 12.91
CA LEU A 76 -2.29 -6.87 13.74
C LEU A 76 -2.36 -7.24 15.22
N PRO A 77 -1.27 -7.04 15.99
CA PRO A 77 -0.03 -6.36 15.60
C PRO A 77 0.97 -7.24 14.83
N TYR A 78 0.63 -8.49 14.52
CA TYR A 78 1.52 -9.37 13.76
C TYR A 78 1.44 -9.04 12.26
N ILE A 79 2.61 -8.93 11.63
CA ILE A 79 2.71 -8.78 10.17
C ILE A 79 3.61 -9.88 9.65
N ALA A 80 3.08 -10.67 8.71
CA ALA A 80 3.80 -11.79 8.14
C ALA A 80 5.08 -11.33 7.41
N PRO A 81 6.18 -12.10 7.46
CA PRO A 81 7.42 -11.73 6.79
C PRO A 81 7.22 -11.40 5.30
N GLY A 82 7.66 -10.20 4.89
CA GLY A 82 7.54 -9.71 3.53
C GLY A 82 6.28 -8.88 3.23
N HIS A 83 5.32 -8.83 4.15
CA HIS A 83 4.12 -8.00 4.06
C HIS A 83 4.32 -6.61 4.69
N ASP A 84 3.47 -5.68 4.27
CA ASP A 84 3.56 -4.25 4.58
C ASP A 84 2.40 -3.85 5.45
N LEU A 85 2.65 -2.91 6.36
CA LEU A 85 1.58 -2.16 6.99
C LEU A 85 1.17 -1.05 6.02
N ASP A 86 -0.12 -0.91 5.77
CA ASP A 86 -0.67 0.12 4.90
C ASP A 86 -1.49 1.11 5.72
N ILE A 87 -1.00 2.35 5.84
CA ILE A 87 -1.68 3.41 6.60
C ILE A 87 -2.04 4.60 5.74
N LEU A 88 -3.16 5.24 6.07
CA LEU A 88 -3.54 6.56 5.59
C LEU A 88 -3.55 7.54 6.77
N ILE A 89 -2.90 8.68 6.60
CA ILE A 89 -2.78 9.73 7.62
C ILE A 89 -3.25 11.08 7.06
N PRO A 90 -3.70 12.02 7.91
CA PRO A 90 -3.94 13.39 7.47
C PRO A 90 -2.62 14.08 7.07
N ASP A 91 -2.70 15.04 6.16
CA ASP A 91 -1.53 15.77 5.65
C ASP A 91 -0.73 16.48 6.77
N ASP A 92 -1.42 17.03 7.76
CA ASP A 92 -0.82 17.73 8.90
C ASP A 92 -0.06 16.81 9.89
N ALA A 93 -0.14 15.50 9.70
CA ALA A 93 0.57 14.50 10.49
C ALA A 93 1.84 13.97 9.78
N VAL A 94 2.06 14.28 8.50
CA VAL A 94 3.15 13.70 7.71
C VAL A 94 4.53 13.87 8.37
N ASP A 95 4.85 15.07 8.85
CA ASP A 95 6.16 15.34 9.49
C ASP A 95 6.34 14.53 10.78
N ARG A 96 5.30 14.46 11.62
CA ARG A 96 5.31 13.75 12.90
C ARG A 96 5.43 12.23 12.68
N VAL A 97 4.64 11.68 11.76
CA VAL A 97 4.68 10.25 11.42
C VAL A 97 6.03 9.89 10.79
N THR A 98 6.56 10.72 9.91
CA THR A 98 7.87 10.49 9.27
C THR A 98 9.01 10.49 10.29
N ALA A 99 8.91 11.26 11.38
CA ALA A 99 9.88 11.24 12.46
C ALA A 99 9.93 9.89 13.22
N LEU A 100 8.88 9.07 13.14
CA LEU A 100 8.81 7.72 13.70
C LEU A 100 9.33 6.64 12.73
N MET A 101 9.78 7.02 11.53
CA MET A 101 10.23 6.11 10.49
C MET A 101 11.77 6.06 10.38
N SER A 102 12.29 4.88 10.08
CA SER A 102 13.67 4.63 9.67
C SER A 102 13.78 4.44 8.16
N CYS A 103 15.02 4.42 7.66
CA CYS A 103 15.31 3.86 6.36
C CYS A 103 15.66 2.37 6.46
N TRP A 104 15.53 1.66 5.34
CA TRP A 104 16.03 0.29 5.17
C TRP A 104 17.48 0.13 5.70
N PRO A 105 17.89 -1.02 6.29
CA PRO A 105 17.21 -2.33 6.31
C PRO A 105 16.37 -2.65 7.54
N GLU A 106 16.21 -1.71 8.47
CA GLU A 106 15.72 -2.03 9.80
C GLU A 106 14.27 -1.57 9.97
N GLY A 107 13.47 -2.38 10.68
CA GLY A 107 12.11 -2.03 11.06
C GLY A 107 11.03 -2.79 10.30
N GLN A 108 9.77 -2.53 10.67
CA GLN A 108 8.61 -3.06 9.97
C GLN A 108 8.29 -2.17 8.76
N ARG A 109 8.19 -2.76 7.57
CA ARG A 109 7.90 -2.02 6.33
C ARG A 109 6.49 -1.43 6.38
N VAL A 110 6.38 -0.15 6.01
CA VAL A 110 5.13 0.60 5.95
C VAL A 110 5.01 1.30 4.60
N ASP A 111 3.85 1.14 3.97
CA ASP A 111 3.39 2.00 2.89
C ASP A 111 2.49 3.07 3.54
N CYS A 112 3.05 4.27 3.77
CA CYS A 112 2.35 5.40 4.39
C CYS A 112 1.82 6.34 3.31
N TYR A 113 0.51 6.57 3.33
CA TYR A 113 -0.17 7.47 2.42
C TYR A 113 -0.71 8.69 3.16
N SER A 114 -0.65 9.87 2.53
CA SER A 114 -1.33 11.07 3.01
C SER A 114 -2.54 11.42 2.13
N GLU A 115 -3.37 12.34 2.58
CA GLU A 115 -4.62 12.73 1.93
C GLU A 115 -4.39 13.28 0.51
N THR A 116 -3.40 14.17 0.36
CA THR A 116 -3.05 14.77 -0.94
C THR A 116 -1.81 14.15 -1.59
N GLY A 117 -1.19 13.15 -0.95
CA GLY A 117 0.02 12.52 -1.48
C GLY A 117 1.21 13.47 -1.39
N LEU A 118 1.43 14.07 -0.22
CA LEU A 118 2.62 14.85 0.08
C LEU A 118 3.91 14.06 -0.18
N GLN A 119 5.04 14.77 -0.32
CA GLN A 119 6.32 14.17 -0.70
C GLN A 119 6.65 12.95 0.17
N GLY A 120 6.87 11.80 -0.49
CA GLY A 120 7.21 10.54 0.19
C GLY A 120 6.02 9.76 0.75
N THR A 121 4.79 10.28 0.61
CA THR A 121 3.54 9.66 1.09
C THR A 121 2.48 9.53 0.00
N GLY A 122 2.89 9.57 -1.28
CA GLY A 122 2.02 9.22 -2.40
C GLY A 122 2.27 7.79 -2.88
N TYR A 123 1.43 7.33 -3.81
CA TYR A 123 1.53 5.98 -4.36
C TYR A 123 2.67 5.83 -5.37
N LEU A 124 2.92 6.86 -6.20
CA LEU A 124 4.06 6.86 -7.10
C LEU A 124 5.27 7.57 -6.48
N PRO A 125 6.47 6.96 -6.52
CA PRO A 125 7.67 7.53 -5.92
C PRO A 125 8.11 8.85 -6.59
N PRO A 126 9.00 9.64 -5.96
CA PRO A 126 9.04 11.08 -6.14
C PRO A 126 9.36 11.49 -7.58
N SER A 127 8.33 11.98 -8.25
CA SER A 127 8.39 12.93 -9.36
C SER A 127 7.67 14.20 -8.90
N ASP A 128 7.84 15.30 -9.62
CA ASP A 128 7.11 16.55 -9.37
C ASP A 128 5.57 16.35 -9.41
N ASP A 129 5.11 15.27 -10.04
CA ASP A 129 3.72 14.81 -10.08
C ASP A 129 3.48 13.60 -9.15
N ASN A 130 3.66 13.76 -7.83
CA ASN A 130 3.30 12.70 -6.90
C ASN A 130 1.79 12.42 -6.98
N ILE A 131 1.41 11.15 -7.05
CA ILE A 131 0.00 10.76 -7.17
C ILE A 131 -0.46 10.24 -5.82
N PRO A 132 -1.49 10.82 -5.20
CA PRO A 132 -2.04 10.27 -3.96
C PRO A 132 -2.61 8.88 -4.21
N ALA A 133 -2.58 8.02 -3.19
CA ALA A 133 -3.10 6.65 -3.35
C ALA A 133 -4.60 6.63 -3.69
N PHE A 134 -5.33 7.63 -3.19
CA PHE A 134 -6.74 7.88 -3.49
C PHE A 134 -6.90 9.34 -3.94
N PRO A 135 -7.94 9.68 -4.72
CA PRO A 135 -8.37 11.07 -4.84
C PRO A 135 -8.58 11.69 -3.45
N PRO A 136 -8.21 12.97 -3.21
CA PRO A 136 -8.27 13.58 -1.89
C PRO A 136 -9.64 13.45 -1.21
N ALA A 137 -10.74 13.64 -1.95
CA ALA A 137 -12.09 13.46 -1.41
C ALA A 137 -12.37 12.04 -0.87
N ILE A 138 -11.80 11.01 -1.49
CA ILE A 138 -11.92 9.62 -1.04
C ILE A 138 -11.02 9.37 0.18
N ALA A 139 -9.79 9.90 0.17
CA ALA A 139 -8.89 9.81 1.32
C ALA A 139 -9.50 10.49 2.56
N SER A 140 -10.05 11.69 2.38
CA SER A 140 -10.75 12.45 3.42
C SER A 140 -11.91 11.64 3.99
N LEU A 141 -12.76 11.07 3.13
CA LEU A 141 -13.87 10.22 3.55
C LEU A 141 -13.39 9.05 4.42
N ILE A 142 -12.33 8.34 4.01
CA ILE A 142 -11.76 7.22 4.80
C ILE A 142 -11.30 7.71 6.17
N LEU A 143 -10.62 8.86 6.24
CA LEU A 143 -10.13 9.44 7.49
C LEU A 143 -11.28 9.89 8.40
N GLU A 144 -12.30 10.54 7.84
CA GLU A 144 -13.45 11.10 8.57
C GLU A 144 -14.32 10.02 9.18
N THR A 145 -14.62 8.95 8.42
CA THR A 145 -15.52 7.87 8.85
C THR A 145 -14.81 6.72 9.57
N ALA A 146 -13.48 6.78 9.69
CA ALA A 146 -12.71 5.77 10.38
C ALA A 146 -13.22 5.50 11.81
N GLN A 147 -13.16 4.23 12.20
CA GLN A 147 -13.58 3.74 13.50
C GLN A 147 -12.44 3.03 14.22
N ARG A 148 -12.51 3.00 15.55
CA ARG A 148 -11.61 2.17 16.37
C ARG A 148 -12.01 0.71 16.26
N CYS A 149 -11.03 -0.16 16.08
CA CYS A 149 -11.23 -1.60 16.27
C CYS A 149 -10.85 -2.03 17.70
N ASP A 150 -11.17 -3.28 18.07
CA ASP A 150 -10.83 -3.86 19.37
C ASP A 150 -9.31 -3.94 19.63
N GLY A 151 -8.50 -3.98 18.57
CA GLY A 151 -7.03 -3.95 18.64
C GLY A 151 -6.47 -2.59 19.06
N GLY A 152 -7.29 -1.54 19.04
CA GLY A 152 -6.92 -0.22 19.49
C GLY A 152 -6.37 0.70 18.41
N TRP A 153 -6.37 0.34 17.12
CA TRP A 153 -6.02 1.24 16.00
C TRP A 153 -7.25 1.69 15.21
N TRP A 154 -7.08 2.72 14.38
CA TRP A 154 -8.13 3.18 13.46
C TRP A 154 -8.18 2.32 12.21
N ILE A 155 -9.39 1.99 11.76
CA ILE A 155 -9.66 1.26 10.52
C ILE A 155 -10.76 1.99 9.74
N PRO A 156 -10.87 1.81 8.41
CA PRO A 156 -12.00 2.33 7.68
C PRO A 156 -13.31 1.76 8.23
N ASP A 157 -14.41 2.50 8.10
CA ASP A 157 -15.73 1.91 8.31
C ASP A 157 -15.96 0.71 7.35
N PRO A 158 -16.92 -0.18 7.62
CA PRO A 158 -17.10 -1.38 6.82
C PRO A 158 -17.29 -1.13 5.32
N ARG A 159 -18.01 -0.05 4.93
CA ARG A 159 -18.27 0.29 3.53
C ARG A 159 -17.01 0.85 2.88
N ALA A 160 -16.35 1.79 3.54
CA ALA A 160 -15.08 2.36 3.09
C ALA A 160 -14.00 1.27 2.97
N HIS A 161 -13.96 0.29 3.87
CA HIS A 161 -13.03 -0.84 3.80
C HIS A 161 -13.25 -1.69 2.53
N ALA A 162 -14.50 -2.06 2.24
CA ALA A 162 -14.83 -2.84 1.05
C ALA A 162 -14.44 -2.10 -0.24
N LEU A 163 -14.76 -0.80 -0.33
CA LEU A 163 -14.49 0.03 -1.50
C LEU A 163 -13.00 0.35 -1.66
N ALA A 164 -12.29 0.67 -0.56
CA ALA A 164 -10.85 0.90 -0.58
C ALA A 164 -10.07 -0.36 -0.97
N LEU A 165 -10.51 -1.56 -0.55
CA LEU A 165 -9.88 -2.80 -0.96
C LEU A 165 -10.08 -3.10 -2.46
N ALA A 166 -11.30 -2.85 -2.98
CA ALA A 166 -11.57 -2.99 -4.42
C ALA A 166 -10.75 -1.99 -5.24
N TYR A 167 -10.71 -0.73 -4.80
CA TYR A 167 -9.88 0.33 -5.37
C TYR A 167 -8.41 -0.09 -5.41
N HIS A 168 -7.87 -0.56 -4.27
CA HIS A 168 -6.49 -1.03 -4.20
C HIS A 168 -6.25 -2.17 -5.19
N ALA A 169 -7.16 -3.15 -5.25
CA ALA A 169 -7.01 -4.31 -6.12
C ALA A 169 -6.89 -3.91 -7.60
N ILE A 170 -7.74 -2.99 -8.08
CA ILE A 170 -7.81 -2.70 -9.53
C ILE A 170 -6.99 -1.49 -9.96
N TYR A 171 -6.85 -0.45 -9.14
CA TYR A 171 -6.17 0.78 -9.53
C TYR A 171 -4.71 0.83 -9.04
N LEU A 172 -4.41 0.29 -7.85
CA LEU A 172 -3.06 0.31 -7.29
C LEU A 172 -2.29 -0.99 -7.53
N LYS A 173 -2.95 -2.15 -7.44
CA LYS A 173 -2.32 -3.45 -7.68
C LYS A 173 -2.44 -3.87 -9.15
N GLY A 174 -3.55 -3.54 -9.79
CA GLY A 174 -3.82 -3.84 -11.21
C GLY A 174 -3.77 -5.34 -11.48
N LEU A 175 -3.13 -5.74 -12.58
CA LEU A 175 -2.97 -7.15 -12.98
C LEU A 175 -2.28 -8.02 -11.91
N ALA A 176 -1.49 -7.43 -11.01
CA ALA A 176 -0.83 -8.16 -9.92
C ALA A 176 -1.79 -8.53 -8.76
N SER A 177 -3.06 -8.10 -8.82
CA SER A 177 -4.12 -8.57 -7.91
C SER A 177 -4.49 -10.02 -8.17
N GLY A 178 -4.22 -10.53 -9.38
CA GLY A 178 -4.68 -11.84 -9.82
C GLY A 178 -6.18 -11.94 -10.10
N LEU A 179 -6.86 -10.80 -10.21
CA LEU A 179 -8.20 -10.73 -10.76
C LEU A 179 -8.15 -10.83 -12.29
N PRO A 180 -9.14 -11.49 -12.92
CA PRO A 180 -9.28 -11.45 -14.37
C PRO A 180 -9.65 -10.02 -14.83
N PRO A 181 -9.09 -9.51 -15.95
CA PRO A 181 -9.44 -8.19 -16.47
C PRO A 181 -10.94 -8.04 -16.78
N ASP A 182 -11.55 -9.08 -17.34
CA ASP A 182 -12.94 -9.18 -17.76
C ASP A 182 -13.42 -10.64 -17.67
N ALA A 183 -14.66 -10.92 -18.09
CA ALA A 183 -15.27 -12.25 -17.94
C ALA A 183 -14.72 -13.31 -18.92
N GLN A 184 -14.00 -12.88 -19.96
CA GLN A 184 -13.48 -13.74 -21.04
C GLN A 184 -11.97 -13.96 -20.91
N THR A 185 -11.27 -13.07 -20.21
CA THR A 185 -9.82 -13.06 -20.09
C THR A 185 -9.40 -13.64 -18.73
N PRO A 186 -8.56 -14.69 -18.70
CA PRO A 186 -8.08 -15.25 -17.45
C PRO A 186 -7.15 -14.28 -16.70
N PRO A 187 -6.94 -14.47 -15.39
CA PRO A 187 -5.95 -13.71 -14.64
C PRO A 187 -4.55 -13.81 -15.25
N HIS A 188 -3.85 -12.68 -15.31
CA HIS A 188 -2.48 -12.64 -15.84
C HIS A 188 -1.46 -13.35 -14.92
N ALA A 189 -1.71 -13.35 -13.60
CA ALA A 189 -0.86 -13.97 -12.60
C ALA A 189 -1.68 -14.39 -11.38
N LYS A 190 -1.08 -15.21 -10.50
CA LYS A 190 -1.65 -15.47 -9.19
C LYS A 190 -1.43 -14.26 -8.28
N GLY A 191 -2.50 -13.77 -7.65
CA GLY A 191 -2.44 -12.72 -6.65
C GLY A 191 -1.81 -13.18 -5.33
N SER A 192 -1.35 -12.23 -4.51
CA SER A 192 -0.88 -12.53 -3.14
C SER A 192 -2.01 -12.91 -2.20
N HIS A 193 -3.24 -12.52 -2.53
CA HIS A 193 -4.47 -12.81 -1.78
C HIS A 193 -5.57 -13.21 -2.77
N ASP A 194 -6.58 -13.92 -2.27
CA ASP A 194 -7.81 -14.17 -3.01
C ASP A 194 -8.74 -12.96 -2.90
N TYR A 195 -8.45 -11.92 -3.69
CA TYR A 195 -9.24 -10.69 -3.70
C TYR A 195 -10.70 -10.95 -4.07
N ALA A 196 -11.01 -11.91 -4.93
CA ALA A 196 -12.38 -12.21 -5.33
C ALA A 196 -13.20 -12.73 -4.14
N ALA A 197 -12.65 -13.68 -3.37
CA ALA A 197 -13.32 -14.21 -2.18
C ALA A 197 -13.48 -13.12 -1.10
N VAL A 198 -12.41 -12.40 -0.77
CA VAL A 198 -12.43 -11.38 0.28
C VAL A 198 -13.39 -10.24 -0.06
N LEU A 199 -13.37 -9.74 -1.30
CA LEU A 199 -14.28 -8.68 -1.73
C LEU A 199 -15.73 -9.13 -1.73
N THR A 200 -16.00 -10.38 -2.12
CA THR A 200 -17.36 -10.96 -2.06
C THR A 200 -17.88 -10.94 -0.62
N GLU A 201 -17.06 -11.34 0.36
CA GLU A 201 -17.46 -11.32 1.76
C GLU A 201 -17.68 -9.88 2.28
N LEU A 202 -16.73 -8.97 2.02
CA LEU A 202 -16.81 -7.60 2.52
C LEU A 202 -17.99 -6.83 1.92
N THR A 203 -18.21 -6.94 0.61
CA THR A 203 -19.32 -6.25 -0.06
C THR A 203 -20.68 -6.77 0.37
N ALA A 204 -20.83 -8.08 0.58
CA ALA A 204 -22.05 -8.67 1.11
C ALA A 204 -22.42 -8.11 2.50
N LYS A 205 -21.43 -7.90 3.38
CA LYS A 205 -21.65 -7.32 4.73
C LYS A 205 -22.20 -5.89 4.70
N VAL A 206 -22.00 -5.15 3.61
CA VAL A 206 -22.42 -3.76 3.45
C VAL A 206 -23.50 -3.57 2.40
N GLY A 207 -24.11 -4.66 1.95
CA GLY A 207 -25.22 -4.65 0.99
C GLY A 207 -24.82 -4.26 -0.44
N ILE A 208 -23.54 -4.36 -0.80
CA ILE A 208 -23.06 -4.14 -2.18
C ILE A 208 -23.09 -5.48 -2.92
N THR A 209 -23.74 -5.52 -4.08
CA THR A 209 -23.79 -6.73 -4.93
C THR A 209 -22.65 -6.71 -5.93
N LEU A 210 -21.83 -7.76 -5.93
CA LEU A 210 -20.79 -7.96 -6.96
C LEU A 210 -21.32 -8.80 -8.11
N ALA A 211 -20.89 -8.47 -9.32
CA ALA A 211 -21.09 -9.35 -10.47
C ALA A 211 -20.27 -10.64 -10.33
N ALA A 212 -20.79 -11.73 -10.87
CA ALA A 212 -20.08 -12.99 -10.99
C ALA A 212 -19.80 -13.27 -12.48
N PRO A 213 -18.54 -13.52 -12.89
CA PRO A 213 -17.33 -13.55 -12.05
C PRO A 213 -16.88 -12.16 -11.58
N VAL A 214 -16.17 -12.11 -10.44
CA VAL A 214 -15.50 -10.89 -9.96
C VAL A 214 -14.28 -10.62 -10.85
N THR A 215 -14.36 -9.53 -11.61
CA THR A 215 -13.36 -9.08 -12.58
C THR A 215 -12.95 -7.63 -12.32
N MET A 216 -11.80 -7.20 -12.85
CA MET A 216 -11.38 -5.80 -12.76
C MET A 216 -12.43 -4.86 -13.37
N ALA A 217 -12.98 -5.19 -14.54
CA ALA A 217 -14.04 -4.43 -15.18
C ALA A 217 -15.32 -4.34 -14.32
N SER A 218 -15.75 -5.44 -13.70
CA SER A 218 -16.93 -5.42 -12.82
C SER A 218 -16.72 -4.59 -11.56
N LEU A 219 -15.51 -4.61 -10.98
CA LEU A 219 -15.19 -3.81 -9.81
C LEU A 219 -15.09 -2.32 -10.15
N ASP A 220 -14.57 -1.98 -11.33
CA ASP A 220 -14.53 -0.61 -11.82
C ASP A 220 -15.93 -0.04 -12.07
N GLN A 221 -16.87 -0.85 -12.57
CA GLN A 221 -18.28 -0.47 -12.67
C GLN A 221 -18.91 -0.24 -11.29
N MET A 222 -18.67 -1.15 -10.34
CA MET A 222 -19.14 -1.00 -8.96
C MET A 222 -18.57 0.26 -8.31
N LEU A 223 -17.25 0.50 -8.42
CA LEU A 223 -16.62 1.70 -7.88
C LEU A 223 -17.16 2.97 -8.53
N ALA A 224 -17.52 2.95 -9.82
CA ALA A 224 -18.17 4.10 -10.45
C ALA A 224 -19.56 4.37 -9.90
N GLN A 225 -20.38 3.32 -9.70
CA GLN A 225 -21.72 3.43 -9.12
C GLN A 225 -21.68 3.96 -7.69
N GLU A 226 -20.65 3.60 -6.95
CA GLU A 226 -20.41 4.02 -5.57
C GLU A 226 -19.73 5.39 -5.46
N GLY A 227 -19.32 6.01 -6.58
CA GLY A 227 -18.62 7.29 -6.60
C GLY A 227 -17.13 7.21 -6.21
N TRP A 228 -16.54 6.02 -6.24
CA TRP A 228 -15.15 5.72 -5.89
C TRP A 228 -14.20 5.54 -7.09
N ARG A 229 -14.71 5.58 -8.33
CA ARG A 229 -13.84 5.57 -9.52
C ARG A 229 -12.99 6.86 -9.53
N PRO A 230 -11.65 6.78 -9.71
CA PRO A 230 -10.81 7.96 -9.80
C PRO A 230 -11.21 8.85 -10.99
N PRO A 231 -11.07 10.19 -10.86
CA PRO A 231 -11.29 11.10 -11.98
C PRO A 231 -10.26 10.85 -13.09
N PRO A 232 -10.54 11.27 -14.35
CA PRO A 232 -9.70 10.99 -15.51
C PRO A 232 -8.22 11.37 -15.34
N ASP A 233 -7.94 12.52 -14.71
CA ASP A 233 -6.56 12.98 -14.50
C ASP A 233 -5.79 12.06 -13.53
N HIS A 234 -6.47 11.58 -12.49
CA HIS A 234 -5.90 10.62 -11.54
C HIS A 234 -5.67 9.25 -12.22
N LEU A 235 -6.60 8.79 -13.06
CA LEU A 235 -6.44 7.57 -13.87
C LEU A 235 -5.22 7.67 -14.81
N ARG A 236 -5.03 8.81 -15.50
CA ARG A 236 -3.85 9.04 -16.35
C ARG A 236 -2.55 8.92 -15.58
N GLY A 237 -2.52 9.44 -14.36
CA GLY A 237 -1.36 9.29 -13.51
C GLY A 237 -1.10 7.82 -13.12
N LEU A 238 -2.13 7.08 -12.68
CA LEU A 238 -1.99 5.67 -12.27
C LEU A 238 -1.65 4.74 -13.45
N ALA A 239 -2.07 5.08 -14.66
CA ALA A 239 -1.81 4.29 -15.88
C ALA A 239 -0.32 4.03 -16.13
N ALA A 240 0.56 4.92 -15.65
CA ALA A 240 2.01 4.73 -15.76
C ALA A 240 2.53 3.45 -15.08
N ARG A 241 1.81 2.92 -14.08
CA ARG A 241 2.15 1.67 -13.39
C ARG A 241 1.09 0.59 -13.44
N ASN A 242 -0.05 0.90 -14.05
CA ASN A 242 -1.15 -0.03 -14.19
C ASN A 242 -1.56 -0.16 -15.66
N PRO A 243 -0.98 -1.16 -16.38
CA PRO A 243 -1.26 -1.36 -17.79
C PRO A 243 -2.74 -1.58 -18.11
N TRP A 244 -3.51 -2.11 -17.16
CA TRP A 244 -4.94 -2.31 -17.35
C TRP A 244 -5.71 -0.99 -17.44
N ILE A 245 -5.37 0.01 -16.61
CA ILE A 245 -5.95 1.36 -16.73
C ILE A 245 -5.63 1.94 -18.11
N ALA A 246 -4.36 1.84 -18.54
CA ALA A 246 -3.90 2.38 -19.81
C ALA A 246 -4.60 1.77 -21.04
N SER A 247 -5.05 0.51 -20.95
CA SER A 247 -5.67 -0.19 -22.08
C SER A 247 -7.21 -0.20 -22.04
N ALA A 248 -7.80 -0.08 -20.86
CA ALA A 248 -9.24 -0.29 -20.66
C ALA A 248 -10.01 0.97 -20.27
N LEU A 249 -9.35 1.98 -19.68
CA LEU A 249 -10.02 3.14 -19.09
C LEU A 249 -9.58 4.49 -19.67
N LEU A 250 -8.58 4.50 -20.58
CA LEU A 250 -8.04 5.69 -21.26
C LEU A 250 -8.04 5.48 -22.76
#